data_AF-A0A356KPN1-F1
#
_entry.id   AF-A0A356KPN1-F1
#
_cell.length_a   1.000
_cell.length_b   1.000
_cell.length_c   1.000
_cell.angle_alpha   90.00
_cell.angle_beta   90.00
_cell.angle_gamma   90.00
#
_symmetry.space_group_name_H-M   'P 1'
#
loop_
_entity.id
_entity.type
_entity.pdbx_description
1 polymer ?
#
loop_
_entity_poly.entity_id
_entity_poly.type
_entity_poly.pdbx_seq_one_letter_code
_entity_poly.pdbx_strand_id
1 'polypeptide(L)'
;PETLGLLREALDALESAPGLAATAADVFDGLVARLAEDGIRLDERAENALRAINHLTHPDMIEILEHALQTGSLRSLLVSTDVFAPPAVHVVGCAARSLIETQQAPIEEIGLFGLMGAMRKPEIRRAAGFAIGFAERFGRRVGKNECVEIKEKLRG
;
A
#
# COMPACT_ATOMS: atom_id res chain seq x y z
N PRO A 1 -38.31 -6.24 6.29
CA PRO A 1 -39.44 -5.92 5.37
C PRO A 1 -39.21 -4.61 4.58
N GLU A 2 -38.51 -3.61 5.15
CA GLU A 2 -38.20 -2.33 4.46
C GLU A 2 -37.10 -2.43 3.40
N THR A 3 -36.09 -3.29 3.57
CA THR A 3 -34.98 -3.46 2.60
C THR A 3 -35.43 -4.05 1.26
N LEU A 4 -36.50 -4.84 1.24
CA LEU A 4 -37.10 -5.38 0.02
C LEU A 4 -37.92 -4.31 -0.73
N GLY A 5 -38.45 -3.31 -0.03
CA GLY A 5 -39.17 -2.18 -0.62
C GLY A 5 -38.21 -1.24 -1.33
N LEU A 6 -37.12 -0.86 -0.67
CA LEU A 6 -36.06 -0.01 -1.24
C LEU A 6 -35.39 -0.64 -2.47
N LEU A 7 -35.17 -1.96 -2.45
CA LEU A 7 -34.61 -2.67 -3.60
C LEU A 7 -35.57 -2.65 -4.79
N ARG A 8 -36.87 -2.78 -4.53
CA ARG A 8 -37.90 -2.79 -5.58
C ARG A 8 -38.12 -1.41 -6.19
N GLU A 9 -38.09 -0.37 -5.37
CA GLU A 9 -38.16 1.02 -5.82
C GLU A 9 -36.91 1.44 -6.62
N ALA A 10 -35.73 0.98 -6.21
CA ALA A 10 -34.50 1.15 -6.99
C ALA A 10 -34.55 0.38 -8.32
N LEU A 11 -35.13 -0.83 -8.33
CA LEU A 11 -35.35 -1.60 -9.56
C LEU A 11 -36.35 -0.92 -10.51
N ASP A 12 -37.48 -0.43 -10.00
CA ASP A 12 -38.51 0.29 -10.80
C ASP A 12 -37.95 1.61 -11.36
N ALA A 13 -37.10 2.32 -10.60
CA ALA A 13 -36.41 3.52 -11.07
C ALA A 13 -35.39 3.21 -12.18
N LEU A 14 -34.73 2.06 -12.12
CA LEU A 14 -33.81 1.56 -13.14
C LEU A 14 -34.56 1.12 -14.41
N GLU A 15 -35.73 0.50 -14.25
CA GLU A 15 -36.64 0.09 -15.32
C GLU A 15 -37.26 1.30 -16.05
N SER A 16 -37.47 2.40 -15.31
CA SER A 16 -38.01 3.66 -15.84
C SER A 16 -36.97 4.57 -16.50
N ALA A 17 -35.68 4.29 -16.33
CA ALA A 17 -34.56 5.04 -16.93
C ALA A 17 -33.67 4.13 -17.81
N PRO A 18 -34.23 3.53 -18.88
CA PRO A 18 -33.53 2.55 -19.72
C PRO A 18 -32.24 3.09 -20.35
N GLY A 19 -32.15 4.41 -20.58
CA GLY A 19 -30.93 5.04 -21.08
C GLY A 19 -29.75 4.97 -20.10
N LEU A 20 -29.98 4.98 -18.78
CA LEU A 20 -28.93 4.86 -17.78
C LEU A 20 -28.45 3.41 -17.64
N ALA A 21 -29.39 2.46 -17.65
CA ALA A 21 -29.07 1.04 -17.65
C ALA A 21 -28.30 0.65 -18.92
N ALA A 22 -28.71 1.15 -20.09
CA ALA A 22 -28.01 0.94 -21.34
C ALA A 22 -26.61 1.57 -21.34
N THR A 23 -26.45 2.79 -20.81
CA THR A 23 -25.13 3.43 -20.70
C THR A 23 -24.20 2.67 -19.77
N ALA A 24 -24.71 2.17 -18.63
CA ALA A 24 -23.94 1.34 -17.73
C ALA A 24 -23.55 0.01 -18.38
N ALA A 25 -24.51 -0.67 -19.02
CA ALA A 25 -24.28 -1.91 -19.75
C ALA A 25 -23.24 -1.71 -20.87
N ASP A 26 -23.32 -0.63 -21.67
CA ASP A 26 -22.33 -0.31 -22.71
C ASP A 26 -20.92 -0.12 -22.16
N VAL A 27 -20.79 0.51 -20.98
CA VAL A 27 -19.48 0.66 -20.30
C VAL A 27 -18.95 -0.70 -19.85
N PHE A 28 -19.81 -1.56 -19.29
CA PHE A 28 -19.42 -2.91 -18.86
C PHE A 28 -19.10 -3.82 -20.04
N ASP A 29 -19.92 -3.84 -21.08
CA ASP A 29 -19.71 -4.64 -22.30
C ASP A 29 -18.46 -4.17 -23.06
N GLY A 30 -18.20 -2.86 -23.09
CA GLY A 30 -16.97 -2.30 -23.64
C GLY A 30 -15.72 -2.68 -22.86
N LEU A 31 -15.79 -2.78 -21.53
CA LEU A 31 -14.71 -3.27 -20.68
C LEU A 31 -14.46 -4.77 -20.90
N VAL A 32 -15.53 -5.57 -20.93
CA VAL A 32 -15.47 -7.02 -21.14
C VAL A 32 -14.92 -7.36 -22.53
N ALA A 33 -15.36 -6.66 -23.58
CA ALA A 33 -14.88 -6.85 -24.94
C ALA A 33 -13.38 -6.54 -25.08
N ARG A 34 -12.91 -5.44 -24.47
CA ARG A 34 -11.48 -5.07 -24.47
C ARG A 34 -10.61 -6.04 -23.67
N LEU A 35 -11.14 -6.59 -22.58
CA LEU A 35 -10.45 -7.60 -21.79
C LEU A 35 -10.40 -8.98 -22.48
N ALA A 36 -11.39 -9.29 -23.32
CA ALA A 36 -11.42 -10.52 -24.11
C ALA A 36 -10.46 -10.50 -25.30
N GLU A 37 -10.18 -9.33 -25.90
CA GLU A 37 -9.22 -9.17 -27.00
C GLU A 37 -7.76 -9.49 -26.60
N ASP A 38 -7.39 -9.30 -25.33
CA ASP A 38 -6.02 -9.51 -24.84
C ASP A 38 -5.69 -10.97 -24.48
N GLY A 39 -6.61 -11.93 -24.63
CA GLY A 39 -6.34 -13.35 -24.41
C GLY A 39 -5.84 -13.72 -23.00
N ILE A 40 -6.18 -12.91 -22.00
CA ILE A 40 -5.72 -13.06 -20.63
C ILE A 40 -6.58 -14.12 -19.94
N ARG A 41 -5.98 -15.13 -19.29
CA ARG A 41 -6.68 -16.01 -18.34
C ARG A 41 -7.23 -15.15 -17.19
N LEU A 42 -8.46 -14.68 -17.39
CA LEU A 42 -9.12 -13.65 -16.60
C LEU A 42 -9.49 -14.15 -15.21
N ASP A 43 -9.88 -15.41 -15.02
CA ASP A 43 -10.49 -15.83 -13.75
C ASP A 43 -9.59 -15.59 -12.52
N GLU A 44 -8.36 -16.10 -12.52
CA GLU A 44 -7.46 -15.94 -11.36
C GLU A 44 -6.98 -14.48 -11.18
N ARG A 45 -6.81 -13.73 -12.27
CA ARG A 45 -6.32 -12.34 -12.20
C ARG A 45 -7.44 -11.34 -11.89
N ALA A 46 -8.63 -11.56 -12.44
CA ALA A 46 -9.83 -10.80 -12.18
C ALA A 46 -10.30 -11.02 -10.74
N GLU A 47 -10.24 -12.25 -10.21
CA GLU A 47 -10.51 -12.49 -8.79
C GLU A 47 -9.52 -11.76 -7.89
N ASN A 48 -8.22 -11.84 -8.19
CA ASN A 48 -7.20 -11.14 -7.41
C ASN A 48 -7.34 -9.61 -7.52
N ALA A 49 -7.67 -9.09 -8.70
CA ALA A 49 -7.94 -7.67 -8.92
C ALA A 49 -9.21 -7.22 -8.18
N LEU A 50 -10.28 -8.00 -8.21
CA LEU A 50 -11.52 -7.72 -7.48
C LEU A 50 -11.32 -7.74 -5.98
N ARG A 51 -10.55 -8.71 -5.44
CA ARG A 51 -10.16 -8.71 -4.01
C ARG A 51 -9.29 -7.52 -3.65
N ALA A 52 -8.33 -7.17 -4.49
CA ALA A 52 -7.48 -6.00 -4.29
C ALA A 52 -8.30 -4.71 -4.31
N ILE A 53 -9.21 -4.54 -5.29
CA ILE A 53 -10.14 -3.41 -5.37
C ILE A 53 -10.99 -3.36 -4.11
N ASN A 54 -11.60 -4.46 -3.70
CA ASN A 54 -12.41 -4.51 -2.48
C ASN A 54 -11.62 -4.10 -1.23
N HIS A 55 -10.37 -4.56 -1.09
CA HIS A 55 -9.49 -4.14 0.00
C HIS A 55 -9.06 -2.67 -0.08
N LEU A 56 -8.81 -2.15 -1.29
CA LEU A 56 -8.43 -0.75 -1.51
C LEU A 56 -9.63 0.21 -1.33
N THR A 57 -10.85 -0.26 -1.55
CA THR A 57 -12.10 0.51 -1.37
C THR A 57 -12.67 0.38 0.05
N HIS A 58 -11.96 -0.27 0.99
CA HIS A 58 -12.34 -0.19 2.40
C HIS A 58 -12.20 1.26 2.90
N PRO A 59 -13.16 1.78 3.70
CA PRO A 59 -13.19 3.18 4.11
C PRO A 59 -11.89 3.63 4.77
N ASP A 60 -11.30 2.79 5.62
CA ASP A 60 -10.03 3.06 6.29
C ASP A 60 -8.84 3.18 5.31
N MET A 61 -8.88 2.45 4.19
CA MET A 61 -7.84 2.50 3.15
C MET A 61 -8.01 3.68 2.21
N ILE A 62 -9.25 4.08 1.93
CA ILE A 62 -9.55 5.25 1.09
C ILE A 62 -8.99 6.52 1.72
N GLU A 63 -9.18 6.73 3.02
CA GLU A 63 -8.69 7.92 3.72
C GLU A 63 -7.15 8.04 3.66
N ILE A 64 -6.46 6.91 3.90
CA ILE A 64 -5.00 6.83 3.80
C ILE A 64 -4.53 7.08 2.36
N LEU A 65 -5.21 6.47 1.38
CA LEU A 65 -4.86 6.58 -0.03
C LEU A 65 -5.09 8.01 -0.54
N GLU A 66 -6.17 8.67 -0.12
CA GLU A 66 -6.46 10.06 -0.47
C GLU A 66 -5.36 11.02 0.02
N HIS A 67 -4.97 10.91 1.30
CA HIS A 67 -3.86 11.68 1.86
C HIS A 67 -2.52 11.39 1.15
N ALA A 68 -2.27 10.12 0.83
CA ALA A 68 -1.04 9.70 0.17
C ALA A 68 -0.98 10.10 -1.31
N LEU A 69 -2.13 10.20 -2.00
CA LEU A 69 -2.25 10.72 -3.38
C LEU A 69 -2.10 12.24 -3.41
N GLN A 70 -2.70 12.96 -2.47
CA GLN A 70 -2.57 14.42 -2.36
C GLN A 70 -1.12 14.87 -2.12
N THR A 71 -0.32 14.06 -1.43
CA THR A 71 1.10 14.35 -1.18
C THR A 71 2.03 13.97 -2.34
N GLY A 72 1.51 13.35 -3.42
CA GLY A 72 2.29 12.98 -4.62
C GLY A 72 3.40 11.94 -4.40
N SER A 73 3.51 11.37 -3.19
CA SER A 73 4.63 10.53 -2.77
C SER A 73 4.51 9.08 -3.29
N LEU A 74 3.29 8.58 -3.46
CA LEU A 74 2.99 7.22 -3.88
C LEU A 74 3.56 6.86 -5.26
N ARG A 75 3.55 7.82 -6.20
CA ARG A 75 4.01 7.57 -7.58
C ARG A 75 5.48 7.14 -7.62
N SER A 76 6.31 7.67 -6.72
CA SER A 76 7.73 7.31 -6.64
C SER A 76 7.98 5.92 -6.04
N LEU A 77 7.10 5.49 -5.11
CA LEU A 77 7.20 4.19 -4.45
C LEU A 77 6.65 3.08 -5.35
N LEU A 78 5.52 3.32 -6.02
CA LEU A 78 4.80 2.37 -6.89
C LEU A 78 5.60 1.88 -8.10
N VAL A 79 6.59 2.65 -8.57
CA VAL A 79 7.45 2.21 -9.69
C VAL A 79 8.51 1.20 -9.24
N SER A 80 8.79 1.10 -7.94
CA SER A 80 9.77 0.16 -7.40
C SER A 80 9.07 -1.06 -6.81
N THR A 81 8.92 -2.13 -7.60
CA THR A 81 8.22 -3.37 -7.21
C THR A 81 8.80 -4.01 -5.93
N ASP A 82 10.11 -3.87 -5.71
CA ASP A 82 10.80 -4.43 -4.54
C ASP A 82 10.46 -3.73 -3.21
N VAL A 83 9.94 -2.50 -3.26
CA VAL A 83 9.55 -1.74 -2.05
C VAL A 83 8.29 -2.34 -1.41
N PHE A 84 7.41 -2.93 -2.22
CA PHE A 84 6.19 -3.59 -1.75
C PHE A 84 6.36 -5.09 -1.54
N ALA A 85 7.58 -5.61 -1.61
CA ALA A 85 7.84 -7.01 -1.30
C ALA A 85 7.38 -7.30 0.15
N PRO A 86 6.67 -8.41 0.42
CA PRO A 86 6.13 -8.72 1.75
C PRO A 86 7.16 -8.59 2.90
N PRO A 87 8.43 -9.03 2.73
CA PRO A 87 9.43 -8.85 3.78
C PRO A 87 9.80 -7.38 4.05
N ALA A 88 9.80 -6.51 3.03
CA ALA A 88 10.14 -5.10 3.16
C ALA A 88 9.03 -4.32 3.90
N VAL A 89 7.77 -4.52 3.47
CA VAL A 89 6.60 -3.91 4.10
C VAL A 89 6.47 -4.34 5.56
N HIS A 90 6.74 -5.60 5.87
CA HIS A 90 6.70 -6.10 7.25
C HIS A 90 7.71 -5.39 8.16
N VAL A 91 8.97 -5.22 7.72
CA VAL A 91 10.00 -4.53 8.52
C VAL A 91 9.62 -3.07 8.75
N VAL A 92 9.15 -2.37 7.72
CA VAL A 92 8.67 -0.98 7.85
C VAL A 92 7.46 -0.89 8.77
N GLY A 93 6.51 -1.82 8.66
CA GLY A 93 5.34 -1.90 9.52
C GLY A 93 5.69 -2.11 10.99
N CYS A 94 6.62 -3.02 11.30
CA CYS A 94 7.14 -3.19 12.67
C CYS A 94 7.78 -1.89 13.20
N ALA A 95 8.62 -1.23 12.40
CA ALA A 95 9.28 0.01 12.80
C ALA A 95 8.26 1.14 13.04
N ALA A 96 7.29 1.32 12.14
CA ALA A 96 6.24 2.32 12.26
C ALA A 96 5.40 2.09 13.52
N ARG A 97 5.02 0.82 13.80
CA ARG A 97 4.28 0.46 15.01
C ARG A 97 5.07 0.79 16.28
N SER A 98 6.34 0.40 16.35
CA SER A 98 7.20 0.72 17.50
C SER A 98 7.37 2.23 17.70
N LEU A 99 7.41 3.01 16.61
CA LEU A 99 7.48 4.47 16.68
C LEU A 99 6.20 5.07 17.27
N ILE A 100 5.04 4.63 16.80
CA ILE A 100 3.73 5.08 17.31
C ILE A 100 3.58 4.73 18.80
N GLU A 101 3.96 3.51 19.19
CA GLU A 101 3.92 3.06 20.59
C GLU A 101 4.90 3.88 21.46
N THR A 102 6.07 4.22 20.94
CA THR A 102 7.06 5.03 21.67
C THR A 102 6.62 6.49 21.81
N GLN A 103 5.97 7.07 20.81
CA GLN A 103 5.47 8.45 20.86
C GLN A 103 4.48 8.67 22.01
N GLN A 104 3.74 7.64 22.39
CA GLN A 104 2.74 7.70 23.47
C GLN A 104 3.34 7.54 24.87
N ALA A 105 4.60 7.12 24.97
CA ALA A 105 5.31 6.96 26.23
C ALA A 105 6.17 8.20 26.55
N PRO A 106 6.29 8.62 27.83
CA PRO A 106 7.20 9.69 28.20
C PRO A 106 8.65 9.28 27.87
N ILE A 107 9.35 10.12 27.10
CA ILE A 107 10.76 9.90 26.75
C ILE A 107 11.60 10.22 27.98
N GLU A 108 12.08 9.19 28.68
CA GLU A 108 13.07 9.36 29.75
C GLU A 108 14.44 9.68 29.16
N GLU A 109 15.08 10.74 29.66
CA GLU A 109 16.43 11.11 29.25
C GLU A 109 17.44 10.06 29.73
N ILE A 110 18.16 9.45 28.78
CA ILE A 110 19.14 8.41 29.08
C ILE A 110 20.56 9.02 29.07
N GLY A 111 21.25 8.99 30.21
CA GLY A 111 22.66 9.39 30.30
C GLY A 111 23.63 8.39 29.66
N LEU A 112 24.91 8.76 29.52
CA LEU A 112 25.95 7.94 28.87
C LEU A 112 26.08 6.53 29.48
N PHE A 113 25.98 6.40 30.80
CA PHE A 113 25.99 5.10 31.49
C PHE A 113 24.71 4.30 31.26
N GLY A 114 23.56 4.97 31.14
CA GLY A 114 22.29 4.34 30.78
C GLY A 114 22.32 3.77 29.36
N LEU A 115 22.94 4.48 28.41
CA LEU A 115 23.17 3.97 27.05
C LEU A 115 24.06 2.73 27.04
N MET A 116 25.14 2.73 27.83
CA MET A 116 26.02 1.57 27.95
C MET A 116 25.31 0.37 28.59
N GLY A 117 24.45 0.62 29.59
CA GLY A 117 23.57 -0.40 30.18
C GLY A 117 22.53 -0.92 29.19
N ALA A 118 21.96 -0.05 28.37
CA ALA A 118 20.99 -0.39 27.33
C ALA A 118 21.61 -1.34 26.28
N MET A 119 22.86 -1.10 25.88
CA MET A 119 23.59 -1.99 24.96
C MET A 119 23.82 -3.42 25.50
N ARG A 120 23.65 -3.66 26.81
CA ARG A 120 23.67 -5.02 27.37
C ARG A 120 22.37 -5.77 27.15
N LYS A 121 21.25 -5.07 26.93
CA LYS A 121 19.94 -5.69 26.71
C LYS A 121 19.91 -6.44 25.36
N PRO A 122 19.42 -7.70 25.32
CA PRO A 122 19.47 -8.53 24.12
C PRO A 122 18.65 -7.96 22.94
N GLU A 123 17.53 -7.29 23.21
CA GLU A 123 16.70 -6.59 22.23
C GLU A 123 17.44 -5.43 21.57
N ILE A 124 18.16 -4.62 22.34
CA ILE A 124 18.93 -3.48 21.83
C ILE A 124 20.11 -3.96 20.97
N ARG A 125 20.79 -5.04 21.38
CA ARG A 125 21.86 -5.64 20.55
C ARG A 125 21.35 -6.17 19.22
N ARG A 126 20.17 -6.80 19.21
CA ARG A 126 19.54 -7.28 17.97
C ARG A 126 19.19 -6.12 17.04
N ALA A 127 18.57 -5.06 17.58
CA ALA A 127 18.25 -3.86 16.81
C ALA A 127 19.50 -3.15 16.27
N ALA A 128 20.52 -2.97 17.11
CA ALA A 128 21.79 -2.38 16.71
C ALA A 128 22.50 -3.21 15.63
N GLY A 129 22.52 -4.54 15.77
CA GLY A 129 23.10 -5.44 14.76
C GLY A 129 22.36 -5.36 13.41
N PHE A 130 21.03 -5.27 13.43
CA PHE A 130 20.24 -5.01 12.22
C PHE A 130 20.59 -3.66 11.60
N ALA A 131 20.63 -2.58 12.40
CA ALA A 131 20.93 -1.24 11.92
C ALA A 131 22.32 -1.13 11.26
N ILE A 132 23.35 -1.71 11.89
CA ILE A 132 24.70 -1.78 11.33
C ILE A 132 24.70 -2.59 10.02
N GLY A 133 24.08 -3.78 10.03
CA GLY A 133 24.00 -4.62 8.84
C GLY A 133 23.22 -3.98 7.68
N PHE A 134 22.20 -3.17 7.98
CA PHE A 134 21.50 -2.35 6.99
C PHE A 134 22.43 -1.26 6.45
N ALA A 135 23.07 -0.48 7.33
CA ALA A 135 23.93 0.63 6.94
C ALA A 135 25.09 0.18 6.03
N GLU A 136 25.71 -0.96 6.33
CA GLU A 136 26.75 -1.54 5.47
C GLU A 136 26.24 -1.91 4.07
N ARG A 137 25.07 -2.58 3.98
CA ARG A 137 24.49 -3.00 2.70
C ARG A 137 24.01 -1.81 1.88
N PHE A 138 23.33 -0.86 2.54
CA PHE A 138 22.83 0.37 1.93
C PHE A 138 23.99 1.25 1.45
N GLY A 139 25.00 1.47 2.29
CA GLY A 139 26.19 2.25 1.95
C GLY A 139 26.94 1.68 0.75
N ARG A 140 27.06 0.35 0.63
CA ARG A 140 27.63 -0.28 -0.57
C ARG A 140 26.85 0.00 -1.86
N ARG A 141 25.52 0.08 -1.80
CA ARG A 141 24.67 0.38 -2.98
C ARG A 141 24.73 1.85 -3.37
N VAL A 142 24.73 2.74 -2.37
CA VAL A 142 24.88 4.19 -2.59
C VAL A 142 26.26 4.53 -3.14
N GLY A 143 27.32 3.96 -2.55
CA GLY A 143 28.70 4.19 -3.01
C GLY A 143 28.99 3.66 -4.43
N LYS A 144 28.15 2.75 -4.94
CA LYS A 144 28.22 2.24 -6.32
C LYS A 144 27.30 2.98 -7.30
N ASN A 145 26.63 4.06 -6.89
CA ASN A 145 25.63 4.81 -7.68
C ASN A 145 24.42 4.00 -8.17
N GLU A 146 24.21 2.76 -7.70
CA GLU A 146 23.06 1.93 -8.08
C GLU A 146 21.72 2.59 -7.71
N CYS A 147 21.69 3.45 -6.68
CA CYS A 147 20.50 4.23 -6.31
C CYS A 147 20.30 5.52 -7.14
N VAL A 148 21.34 6.05 -7.80
CA VAL A 148 21.26 7.27 -8.64
C VAL A 148 20.76 6.91 -10.03
N GLU A 149 21.20 5.79 -10.60
CA GLU A 149 20.71 5.29 -11.89
C GLU A 149 19.20 5.01 -11.88
N ILE A 150 18.66 4.53 -10.74
CA ILE A 150 17.21 4.33 -10.58
C ILE A 150 16.46 5.66 -10.68
N LYS A 151 16.98 6.76 -10.10
CA LYS A 151 16.35 8.08 -10.19
C LYS A 151 16.34 8.66 -11.61
N GLU A 152 17.39 8.43 -12.40
CA GLU A 152 17.42 8.87 -13.81
C GLU A 152 16.45 8.09 -14.69
N LYS A 153 16.31 6.77 -14.46
CA LYS A 153 15.36 5.90 -15.17
C LYS A 153 13.89 6.22 -14.87
N LEU A 154 13.61 6.87 -13.74
CA LEU A 154 12.26 7.31 -13.33
C LEU A 154 11.85 8.68 -13.89
N ARG A 155 12.77 9.40 -14.55
CA ARG A 155 12.56 10.75 -15.07
C ARG A 155 12.38 10.81 -16.60
N GLY A 156 12.54 9.66 -17.28
CA GLY A 156 12.31 9.48 -18.72
C GLY A 156 10.95 8.88 -19.04
#